data_AF-A0A7X5DC67-F1
#
_entry.id   AF-A0A7X5DC67-F1
#
_cell.length_a   1.000
_cell.length_b   1.000
_cell.length_c   1.000
_cell.angle_alpha   90.00
_cell.angle_beta   90.00
_cell.angle_gamma   90.00
#
_symmetry.space_group_name_H-M   'P 1'
#
loop_
_entity.id
_entity.type
_entity.pdbx_description
1 polymer ?
#
loop_
_entity_poly.entity_id
_entity_poly.type
_entity_poly.pdbx_seq_one_letter_code
_entity_poly.pdbx_strand_id
1 'polypeptide(L)'
;MATAKSGCRTGRVLQRRGYAAIVLALMIALGYAVSLGHETAWAGDSGLKGTKGKYQYFSKGKPVTSAWKTIKGKRYYFDEKGYAVIGSAKEIKGKYYIFSNKGALLKPAKSKVYTLKRGVYYVNKKGQPAGAGWCLVGKKLYKVGKSGKCVTNKTVDGIKLTASGAAKDNTASQLKIAVMKKMNKLTNDGMSRKQKLRKCFQYCLSRGWQASAEPKDIGKKGWMQRCALRMITREKGECFSFACAFAAFAYELGYKPVVRGVPKVHAYVLIGGKAYDNMGARFGGSARNLGRSAKDYRFNTWGTTQSGRIKK
;
A
#
# COMPACT_ATOMS: atom_id res chain seq x y z
N MET A 1 28.85 40.81 108.23
CA MET A 1 27.82 41.84 107.93
C MET A 1 27.22 41.54 106.57
N ALA A 2 25.89 41.42 106.53
CA ALA A 2 24.98 41.33 105.38
C ALA A 2 25.23 40.23 104.33
N THR A 3 24.55 39.06 104.37
CA THR A 3 23.20 38.75 103.83
C THR A 3 23.12 38.90 102.30
N ALA A 4 22.61 37.99 101.47
CA ALA A 4 21.59 36.94 101.64
C ALA A 4 21.77 35.87 100.53
N LYS A 5 21.54 34.57 100.83
CA LYS A 5 20.38 33.73 100.43
C LYS A 5 20.16 33.58 98.91
N SER A 6 19.83 32.44 98.32
CA SER A 6 19.68 31.03 98.75
C SER A 6 19.13 30.25 97.54
N GLY A 7 19.53 28.98 97.39
CA GLY A 7 18.76 27.93 96.70
C GLY A 7 19.02 27.81 95.19
N CYS A 8 19.14 26.63 94.59
CA CYS A 8 19.03 25.27 95.09
C CYS A 8 19.81 24.33 94.16
N ARG A 9 20.30 23.24 94.77
CA ARG A 9 20.96 22.05 94.22
C ARG A 9 20.08 21.40 93.14
N THR A 10 20.57 20.65 92.16
CA THR A 10 21.43 19.46 92.24
C THR A 10 22.04 19.21 90.86
N GLY A 11 23.35 19.08 90.75
CA GLY A 11 23.98 17.76 90.61
C GLY A 11 24.54 17.62 89.18
N ARG A 12 25.68 18.26 88.90
CA ARG A 12 27.01 17.64 88.85
C ARG A 12 27.07 16.45 87.89
N VAL A 13 27.68 16.61 86.72
CA VAL A 13 29.11 16.86 86.43
C VAL A 13 29.76 15.54 86.06
N LEU A 14 30.45 15.59 84.92
CA LEU A 14 31.69 14.91 84.54
C LEU A 14 31.54 14.49 83.07
N GLN A 15 32.42 14.82 82.14
CA GLN A 15 33.55 15.72 82.16
C GLN A 15 33.91 15.93 80.69
N ARG A 16 34.04 17.20 80.32
CA ARG A 16 35.11 17.79 79.49
C ARG A 16 35.66 17.02 78.28
N ARG A 17 35.64 17.80 77.18
CA ARG A 17 36.73 18.02 76.20
C ARG A 17 36.98 16.81 75.29
N GLY A 18 36.90 16.90 73.98
CA GLY A 18 37.07 18.04 73.10
C GLY A 18 37.89 17.54 71.90
N TYR A 19 37.55 18.07 70.73
CA TYR A 19 38.31 18.04 69.48
C TYR A 19 38.21 16.81 68.55
N ALA A 20 38.00 17.19 67.29
CA ALA A 20 38.41 16.55 66.03
C ALA A 20 37.71 15.22 65.69
N ALA A 21 36.74 15.24 64.77
CA ALA A 21 36.91 15.28 63.33
C ALA A 21 37.30 13.92 62.69
N ILE A 22 36.34 13.38 61.94
CA ILE A 22 36.48 12.89 60.56
C ILE A 22 37.04 11.46 60.35
N VAL A 23 36.08 10.55 60.09
CA VAL A 23 35.95 9.66 58.90
C VAL A 23 36.64 8.27 58.86
N LEU A 24 35.84 7.31 58.33
CA LEU A 24 36.14 5.98 57.76
C LEU A 24 36.44 4.86 58.79
N ALA A 25 35.95 3.62 58.73
CA ALA A 25 34.89 2.88 58.04
C ALA A 25 34.94 1.43 58.58
N LEU A 26 33.95 0.59 58.19
CA LEU A 26 33.95 -0.89 58.15
C LEU A 26 33.40 -1.68 59.36
N MET A 27 32.09 -1.97 59.26
CA MET A 27 31.43 -3.30 59.28
C MET A 27 32.17 -4.48 59.95
N ILE A 28 31.57 -5.12 60.98
CA ILE A 28 31.45 -6.60 61.12
C ILE A 28 30.15 -6.95 61.89
N ALA A 29 29.52 -8.03 61.45
CA ALA A 29 28.18 -8.56 61.73
C ALA A 29 27.98 -9.30 63.08
N LEU A 30 26.69 -9.54 63.40
CA LEU A 30 26.03 -10.60 64.23
C LEU A 30 24.90 -9.93 65.04
N GLY A 31 23.60 -10.24 65.02
CA GLY A 31 22.78 -11.30 64.44
C GLY A 31 21.46 -11.34 65.25
N TYR A 32 20.30 -11.30 64.57
CA TYR A 32 18.91 -11.49 65.06
C TYR A 32 18.30 -10.36 65.95
N ALA A 33 17.03 -9.92 65.82
CA ALA A 33 15.84 -10.54 65.23
C ALA A 33 14.79 -9.52 64.70
N VAL A 34 14.28 -9.83 63.50
CA VAL A 34 12.91 -9.73 62.94
C VAL A 34 11.84 -8.89 63.67
N SER A 35 11.26 -7.90 62.97
CA SER A 35 9.83 -7.95 62.59
C SER A 35 9.45 -6.97 61.46
N LEU A 36 8.83 -7.55 60.42
CA LEU A 36 7.83 -6.99 59.49
C LEU A 36 8.21 -5.75 58.65
N GLY A 37 9.17 -5.96 57.73
CA GLY A 37 9.27 -5.13 56.53
C GLY A 37 8.19 -5.51 55.51
N HIS A 38 7.37 -4.54 55.13
CA HIS A 38 6.44 -4.53 53.99
C HIS A 38 6.84 -5.50 52.86
N GLU A 39 6.02 -6.52 52.59
CA GLU A 39 5.99 -7.11 51.24
C GLU A 39 5.35 -6.08 50.29
N THR A 40 6.16 -5.15 49.78
CA THR A 40 5.80 -4.51 48.52
C THR A 40 5.98 -5.57 47.44
N ALA A 41 4.87 -6.20 47.06
CA ALA A 41 4.79 -7.03 45.87
C ALA A 41 5.52 -6.31 44.72
N TRP A 42 6.59 -6.93 44.22
CA TRP A 42 7.40 -6.43 43.10
C TRP A 42 6.47 -5.94 42.00
N ALA A 43 6.40 -4.62 41.82
CA ALA A 43 5.67 -4.00 40.73
C ALA A 43 6.35 -4.42 39.42
N GLY A 44 5.96 -5.57 38.88
CA GLY A 44 6.65 -6.22 37.77
C GLY A 44 6.81 -5.26 36.60
N ASP A 45 8.08 -4.95 36.26
CA ASP A 45 8.49 -4.02 35.22
C ASP A 45 7.53 -4.00 34.04
N SER A 46 6.87 -2.86 33.82
CA SER A 46 6.07 -2.64 32.62
C SER A 46 6.91 -1.85 31.62
N GLY A 47 7.27 -2.47 30.49
CA GLY A 47 8.24 -1.85 29.59
C GLY A 47 8.51 -2.63 28.31
N LEU A 48 9.06 -1.92 27.31
CA LEU A 48 9.60 -2.49 26.08
C LEU A 48 10.99 -3.06 26.37
N LYS A 49 11.15 -4.37 26.21
CA LYS A 49 12.46 -5.06 26.32
C LYS A 49 12.81 -5.65 24.94
N GLY A 50 14.04 -5.45 24.46
CA GLY A 50 14.47 -6.06 23.20
C GLY A 50 15.75 -5.48 22.58
N THR A 51 16.52 -6.35 21.93
CA THR A 51 17.73 -6.07 21.14
C THR A 51 17.56 -6.53 19.69
N LYS A 52 18.24 -5.84 18.75
CA LYS A 52 18.37 -6.23 17.32
C LYS A 52 17.05 -6.52 16.57
N GLY A 53 15.96 -5.80 16.87
CA GLY A 53 14.72 -5.84 16.08
C GLY A 53 13.71 -6.91 16.48
N LYS A 54 13.91 -7.58 17.61
CA LYS A 54 12.84 -8.29 18.32
C LYS A 54 12.50 -7.48 19.57
N TYR A 55 11.24 -7.09 19.72
CA TYR A 55 10.77 -6.32 20.86
C TYR A 55 9.65 -7.09 21.54
N GLN A 56 9.67 -7.16 22.86
CA GLN A 56 8.56 -7.64 23.67
C GLN A 56 8.12 -6.51 24.59
N TYR A 57 6.84 -6.49 24.95
CA TYR A 57 6.34 -5.55 25.92
C TYR A 57 5.78 -6.33 27.09
N PHE A 58 6.27 -6.02 28.29
CA PHE A 58 5.81 -6.63 29.52
C PHE A 58 4.80 -5.72 30.20
N SER A 59 3.74 -6.30 30.74
CA SER A 59 2.73 -5.63 31.54
C SER A 59 2.51 -6.45 32.80
N LYS A 60 2.78 -5.87 33.97
CA LYS A 60 2.78 -6.59 35.26
C LYS A 60 3.68 -7.85 35.23
N GLY A 61 4.90 -7.70 34.70
CA GLY A 61 5.88 -8.79 34.58
C GLY A 61 5.59 -9.88 33.54
N LYS A 62 4.42 -9.86 32.86
CA LYS A 62 4.06 -10.84 31.83
C LYS A 62 4.15 -10.26 30.41
N PRO A 63 4.64 -11.02 29.42
CA PRO A 63 4.69 -10.55 28.04
C PRO A 63 3.27 -10.37 27.49
N VAL A 64 3.04 -9.25 26.81
CA VAL A 64 1.81 -8.98 26.09
C VAL A 64 1.83 -9.78 24.79
N THR A 65 0.84 -10.64 24.62
CA THR A 65 0.68 -11.50 23.44
C THR A 65 -0.63 -11.19 22.71
N SER A 66 -0.65 -11.36 21.38
CA SER A 66 -1.83 -11.19 20.52
C SER A 66 -2.61 -9.88 20.74
N ALA A 67 -1.90 -8.80 21.07
CA ALA A 67 -2.54 -7.58 21.56
C ALA A 67 -1.87 -6.30 21.06
N TRP A 68 -2.68 -5.25 21.03
CA TRP A 68 -2.24 -3.90 20.69
C TRP A 68 -1.69 -3.19 21.93
N LYS A 69 -0.62 -2.41 21.75
CA LYS A 69 -0.16 -1.46 22.75
C LYS A 69 0.17 -0.12 22.13
N THR A 70 -0.19 0.94 22.82
CA THR A 70 0.25 2.30 22.50
C THR A 70 1.41 2.68 23.39
N ILE A 71 2.51 3.11 22.78
CA ILE A 71 3.76 3.46 23.46
C ILE A 71 4.25 4.76 22.85
N LYS A 72 4.38 5.82 23.67
CA LYS A 72 4.79 7.16 23.24
C LYS A 72 4.00 7.64 22.00
N GLY A 73 2.68 7.49 22.04
CA GLY A 73 1.76 7.89 20.97
C GLY A 73 1.77 6.99 19.71
N LYS A 74 2.61 5.96 19.65
CA LYS A 74 2.70 5.03 18.51
C LYS A 74 2.05 3.69 18.85
N ARG A 75 1.32 3.12 17.90
CA ARG A 75 0.66 1.81 18.07
C ARG A 75 1.56 0.68 17.60
N TYR A 76 1.62 -0.38 18.39
CA TYR A 76 2.36 -1.61 18.15
C TYR A 76 1.41 -2.79 18.30
N TYR A 77 1.71 -3.90 17.61
CA TYR A 77 1.02 -5.16 17.81
C TYR A 77 2.04 -6.24 18.16
N PHE A 78 1.76 -6.98 19.23
CA PHE A 78 2.56 -8.12 19.67
C PHE A 78 1.87 -9.40 19.22
N ASP A 79 2.63 -10.29 18.59
CA ASP A 79 2.12 -11.56 18.08
C ASP A 79 1.85 -12.56 19.21
N GLU A 80 1.44 -13.77 18.85
CA GLU A 80 1.11 -14.85 19.79
C GLU A 80 2.31 -15.25 20.67
N LYS A 81 3.54 -15.00 20.18
CA LYS A 81 4.79 -15.26 20.91
C LYS A 81 5.25 -14.04 21.73
N GLY A 82 4.44 -12.98 21.75
CA GLY A 82 4.71 -11.73 22.48
C GLY A 82 5.73 -10.82 21.81
N TYR A 83 6.10 -11.08 20.56
CA TYR A 83 7.04 -10.23 19.81
C TYR A 83 6.31 -9.20 18.96
N ALA A 84 6.85 -7.98 18.92
CA ALA A 84 6.31 -6.92 18.09
C ALA A 84 6.43 -7.28 16.60
N VAL A 85 5.35 -7.08 15.86
CA VAL A 85 5.36 -7.19 14.41
C VAL A 85 6.17 -6.03 13.84
N ILE A 86 7.21 -6.35 13.06
CA ILE A 86 8.13 -5.36 12.48
C ILE A 86 8.27 -5.52 10.97
N GLY A 87 8.38 -4.38 10.28
CA GLY A 87 8.76 -4.29 8.85
C GLY A 87 7.91 -5.11 7.89
N SER A 88 6.66 -5.41 8.27
CA SER A 88 5.78 -6.32 7.52
C SER A 88 4.30 -6.04 7.80
N ALA A 89 3.44 -6.70 7.03
CA ALA A 89 2.00 -6.73 7.27
C ALA A 89 1.64 -7.91 8.20
N LYS A 90 0.68 -7.70 9.10
CA LYS A 90 0.03 -8.77 9.90
C LYS A 90 -1.48 -8.66 9.74
N GLU A 91 -2.12 -9.79 9.54
CA GLU A 91 -3.57 -9.91 9.60
C GLU A 91 -4.03 -10.02 11.05
N ILE A 92 -4.97 -9.16 11.43
CA ILE A 92 -5.53 -9.06 12.78
C ILE A 92 -7.03 -8.91 12.62
N LYS A 93 -7.80 -9.91 13.05
CA LYS A 93 -9.27 -9.95 12.93
C LYS A 93 -9.77 -9.64 11.50
N GLY A 94 -9.20 -10.32 10.50
CA GLY A 94 -9.57 -10.17 9.09
C GLY A 94 -9.10 -8.87 8.41
N LYS A 95 -8.33 -8.03 9.11
CA LYS A 95 -7.78 -6.78 8.55
C LYS A 95 -6.26 -6.81 8.61
N TYR A 96 -5.62 -6.42 7.52
CA TYR A 96 -4.18 -6.30 7.46
C TYR A 96 -3.71 -4.94 7.97
N TYR A 97 -2.63 -4.95 8.74
CA TYR A 97 -1.97 -3.76 9.29
C TYR A 97 -0.49 -3.82 8.97
N ILE A 98 0.10 -2.69 8.55
CA ILE A 98 1.49 -2.65 8.09
C ILE A 98 2.33 -1.88 9.11
N PHE A 99 3.41 -2.51 9.57
CA PHE A 99 4.27 -1.99 10.61
C PHE A 99 5.63 -1.57 10.05
N SER A 100 6.13 -0.42 10.50
CA SER A 100 7.46 0.09 10.14
C SER A 100 8.58 -0.86 10.57
N ASN A 101 9.80 -0.61 10.11
CA ASN A 101 10.99 -1.37 10.55
C ASN A 101 11.28 -1.24 12.06
N LYS A 102 10.65 -0.26 12.73
CA LYS A 102 10.70 -0.06 14.19
C LYS A 102 9.44 -0.59 14.91
N GLY A 103 8.55 -1.29 14.23
CA GLY A 103 7.35 -1.91 14.80
C GLY A 103 6.14 -1.00 14.98
N ALA A 104 6.29 0.31 14.80
CA ALA A 104 5.15 1.23 14.85
C ALA A 104 4.25 1.05 13.62
N LEU A 105 2.94 1.01 13.84
CA LEU A 105 1.91 0.98 12.80
C LEU A 105 2.05 2.18 11.85
N LEU A 106 2.05 1.93 10.54
CA LEU A 106 2.11 2.98 9.53
C LEU A 106 0.72 3.57 9.27
N LYS A 107 0.58 4.88 9.50
CA LYS A 107 -0.64 5.66 9.19
C LYS A 107 -0.26 6.97 8.51
N PRO A 108 0.10 6.96 7.21
CA PRO A 108 0.51 8.17 6.52
C PRO A 108 -0.69 9.08 6.19
N ALA A 109 -0.45 10.39 6.15
CA ALA A 109 -1.47 11.37 5.76
C ALA A 109 -1.94 11.22 4.30
N LYS A 110 -1.05 10.77 3.42
CA LYS A 110 -1.33 10.45 2.00
C LYS A 110 -0.87 9.03 1.71
N SER A 111 -1.53 8.36 0.77
CA SER A 111 -1.12 7.01 0.37
C SER A 111 0.36 7.00 -0.06
N LYS A 112 1.12 6.04 0.45
CA LYS A 112 2.58 5.99 0.29
C LYS A 112 3.07 4.55 0.15
N VAL A 113 4.15 4.38 -0.61
CA VAL A 113 4.88 3.11 -0.71
C VAL A 113 6.12 3.16 0.18
N TYR A 114 6.34 2.10 0.93
CA TYR A 114 7.44 1.93 1.88
C TYR A 114 8.29 0.72 1.49
N THR A 115 9.61 0.89 1.45
CA THR A 115 10.55 -0.23 1.43
C THR A 115 10.85 -0.61 2.87
N LEU A 116 10.39 -1.79 3.27
CA LEU A 116 10.56 -2.35 4.61
C LEU A 116 11.46 -3.58 4.54
N LYS A 117 11.94 -4.05 5.71
CA LYS A 117 12.84 -5.21 5.82
C LYS A 117 12.29 -6.45 5.10
N ARG A 118 10.97 -6.67 5.11
CA ARG A 118 10.32 -7.85 4.53
C ARG A 118 9.63 -7.57 3.18
N GLY A 119 10.01 -6.49 2.50
CA GLY A 119 9.57 -6.15 1.15
C GLY A 119 8.99 -4.74 1.01
N VAL A 120 8.40 -4.49 -0.15
CA VAL A 120 7.78 -3.20 -0.49
C VAL A 120 6.29 -3.25 -0.17
N TYR A 121 5.78 -2.23 0.51
CA TYR A 121 4.38 -2.18 0.94
C TYR A 121 3.73 -0.85 0.56
N TYR A 122 2.53 -0.93 0.00
CA TYR A 122 1.63 0.18 -0.19
C TYR A 122 0.73 0.36 1.04
N VAL A 123 0.63 1.59 1.54
CA VAL A 123 -0.24 1.97 2.65
C VAL A 123 -1.16 3.12 2.20
N ASN A 124 -2.47 2.97 2.37
CA ASN A 124 -3.42 4.05 2.06
C ASN A 124 -3.50 5.10 3.19
N LYS A 125 -4.23 6.20 2.96
CA LYS A 125 -4.45 7.27 3.96
C LYS A 125 -5.09 6.81 5.27
N LYS A 126 -5.78 5.66 5.28
CA LYS A 126 -6.40 5.07 6.48
C LYS A 126 -5.42 4.19 7.27
N GLY A 127 -4.16 4.07 6.83
CA GLY A 127 -3.17 3.17 7.44
C GLY A 127 -3.44 1.69 7.16
N GLN A 128 -4.29 1.40 6.18
CA GLN A 128 -4.66 0.06 5.77
C GLN A 128 -4.00 -0.26 4.43
N PRO A 129 -3.77 -1.54 4.10
CA PRO A 129 -3.49 -1.89 2.72
C PRO A 129 -4.68 -1.51 1.84
N ALA A 130 -4.43 -0.93 0.66
CA ALA A 130 -5.47 -0.94 -0.37
C ALA A 130 -5.68 -2.38 -0.82
N GLY A 131 -6.91 -2.70 -1.21
CA GLY A 131 -7.24 -3.99 -1.80
C GLY A 131 -6.27 -4.40 -2.93
N ALA A 132 -6.27 -5.69 -3.26
CA ALA A 132 -5.39 -6.23 -4.29
C ALA A 132 -5.68 -5.60 -5.66
N GLY A 133 -4.65 -5.26 -6.43
CA GLY A 133 -4.85 -4.64 -7.73
C GLY A 133 -3.71 -3.74 -8.17
N TRP A 134 -3.93 -3.09 -9.31
CA TRP A 134 -3.06 -2.03 -9.80
C TRP A 134 -3.37 -0.74 -9.04
N CYS A 135 -2.35 -0.04 -8.54
CA CYS A 135 -2.49 1.18 -7.77
C CYS A 135 -1.54 2.27 -8.29
N LEU A 136 -2.09 3.47 -8.48
CA LEU A 136 -1.31 4.65 -8.86
C LEU A 136 -0.99 5.47 -7.59
N VAL A 137 0.30 5.68 -7.34
CA VAL A 137 0.81 6.46 -6.19
C VAL A 137 1.70 7.57 -6.70
N GLY A 138 1.18 8.80 -6.66
CA GLY A 138 1.78 9.91 -7.39
C GLY A 138 1.82 9.60 -8.89
N LYS A 139 3.01 9.60 -9.48
CA LYS A 139 3.23 9.27 -10.91
C LYS A 139 3.58 7.79 -11.14
N LYS A 140 3.77 6.99 -10.08
CA LYS A 140 4.29 5.62 -10.17
C LYS A 140 3.17 4.59 -10.04
N LEU A 141 3.22 3.56 -10.88
CA LEU A 141 2.27 2.45 -10.89
C LEU A 141 2.84 1.24 -10.16
N TYR A 142 2.01 0.58 -9.35
CA TYR A 142 2.37 -0.60 -8.56
C TYR A 142 1.31 -1.69 -8.71
N LYS A 143 1.71 -2.97 -8.61
CA LYS A 143 0.79 -4.09 -8.41
C LYS A 143 0.84 -4.51 -6.95
N VAL A 144 -0.28 -4.41 -6.26
CA VAL A 144 -0.41 -4.58 -4.80
C VAL A 144 -1.24 -5.83 -4.52
N GLY A 145 -0.78 -6.67 -3.58
CA GLY A 145 -1.53 -7.83 -3.07
C GLY A 145 -2.48 -7.47 -1.93
N LYS A 146 -3.31 -8.43 -1.47
CA LYS A 146 -4.32 -8.21 -0.41
C LYS A 146 -3.73 -7.67 0.90
N SER A 147 -2.50 -8.05 1.23
CA SER A 147 -1.77 -7.59 2.43
C SER A 147 -1.14 -6.20 2.27
N GLY A 148 -1.28 -5.55 1.11
CA GLY A 148 -0.58 -4.31 0.77
C GLY A 148 0.85 -4.52 0.28
N LYS A 149 1.37 -5.76 0.30
CA LYS A 149 2.69 -6.07 -0.25
C LYS A 149 2.68 -5.87 -1.76
N CYS A 150 3.61 -5.06 -2.27
CA CYS A 150 3.80 -4.83 -3.69
C CYS A 150 4.54 -6.01 -4.32
N VAL A 151 4.16 -6.36 -5.55
CA VAL A 151 4.95 -7.25 -6.40
C VAL A 151 6.21 -6.51 -6.84
N THR A 152 7.37 -7.16 -6.76
CA THR A 152 8.68 -6.62 -7.17
C THR A 152 9.37 -7.59 -8.13
N ASN A 153 10.26 -7.07 -8.99
CA ASN A 153 11.10 -7.86 -9.91
C ASN A 153 10.36 -8.91 -10.75
N LYS A 154 9.09 -8.67 -11.08
CA LYS A 154 8.25 -9.57 -11.89
C LYS A 154 7.53 -8.81 -12.99
N THR A 155 7.10 -9.53 -14.02
CA THR A 155 6.19 -9.02 -15.04
C THR A 155 4.78 -9.49 -14.72
N VAL A 156 3.82 -8.56 -14.65
CA VAL A 156 2.40 -8.87 -14.41
C VAL A 156 1.58 -8.17 -15.49
N ASP A 157 0.68 -8.90 -16.14
CA ASP A 157 -0.18 -8.39 -17.23
C ASP A 157 0.62 -7.66 -18.34
N GLY A 158 1.86 -8.08 -18.59
CA GLY A 158 2.77 -7.47 -19.56
C GLY A 158 3.51 -6.20 -19.08
N ILE A 159 3.38 -5.81 -17.81
CA ILE A 159 4.11 -4.69 -17.19
C ILE A 159 5.22 -5.22 -16.28
N LYS A 160 6.47 -4.81 -16.54
CA LYS A 160 7.64 -5.18 -15.74
C LYS A 160 7.78 -4.27 -14.51
N LEU A 161 7.87 -4.87 -13.32
CA LEU A 161 8.05 -4.18 -12.04
C LEU A 161 9.52 -4.26 -11.60
N THR A 162 10.01 -3.18 -10.98
CA THR A 162 11.40 -3.05 -10.48
C THR A 162 11.55 -3.61 -9.06
N ALA A 163 12.77 -3.57 -8.51
CA ALA A 163 13.04 -3.95 -7.12
C ALA A 163 12.29 -3.05 -6.11
N SER A 164 12.04 -1.79 -6.49
CA SER A 164 11.21 -0.86 -5.72
C SER A 164 9.71 -1.13 -5.82
N GLY A 165 9.29 -2.12 -6.62
CA GLY A 165 7.89 -2.43 -6.92
C GLY A 165 7.22 -1.49 -7.92
N ALA A 166 7.86 -0.36 -8.26
CA ALA A 166 7.35 0.53 -9.30
C ALA A 166 7.47 -0.12 -10.68
N ALA A 167 6.46 0.06 -11.53
CA ALA A 167 6.50 -0.30 -12.94
C ALA A 167 7.61 0.46 -13.67
N LYS A 168 8.32 -0.23 -14.57
CA LYS A 168 9.23 0.42 -15.53
C LYS A 168 8.42 1.38 -16.41
N ASP A 169 9.00 2.54 -16.71
CA ASP A 169 8.37 3.51 -17.60
C ASP A 169 8.52 3.07 -19.06
N ASN A 170 7.41 2.68 -19.68
CA ASN A 170 7.32 2.26 -21.07
C ASN A 170 5.86 2.35 -21.54
N THR A 171 5.60 2.07 -22.82
CA THR A 171 4.25 2.16 -23.40
C THR A 171 3.19 1.39 -22.59
N ALA A 172 3.51 0.21 -22.07
CA ALA A 172 2.56 -0.62 -21.32
C ALA A 172 2.12 0.05 -20.01
N SER A 173 3.09 0.52 -19.22
CA SER A 173 2.79 1.21 -17.95
C SER A 173 2.16 2.59 -18.18
N GLN A 174 2.62 3.33 -19.20
CA GLN A 174 2.04 4.61 -19.59
C GLN A 174 0.57 4.47 -20.00
N LEU A 175 0.24 3.48 -20.83
CA LEU A 175 -1.14 3.20 -21.23
C LEU A 175 -2.01 2.85 -20.03
N LYS A 176 -1.55 1.93 -19.17
CA LYS A 176 -2.25 1.56 -17.94
C LYS A 176 -2.52 2.76 -17.05
N ILE A 177 -1.53 3.62 -16.84
CA ILE A 177 -1.68 4.85 -16.06
C ILE A 177 -2.69 5.79 -16.72
N ALA A 178 -2.61 5.99 -18.04
CA ALA A 178 -3.52 6.87 -18.78
C ALA A 178 -4.97 6.39 -18.69
N VAL A 179 -5.20 5.08 -18.87
CA VAL A 179 -6.50 4.42 -18.71
C VAL A 179 -7.03 4.62 -17.29
N MET A 180 -6.26 4.27 -16.26
CA MET A 180 -6.69 4.42 -14.86
C MET A 180 -7.03 5.87 -14.52
N LYS A 181 -6.19 6.83 -14.91
CA LYS A 181 -6.44 8.26 -14.68
C LYS A 181 -7.73 8.72 -15.35
N LYS A 182 -7.98 8.28 -16.59
CA LYS A 182 -9.17 8.68 -17.33
C LYS A 182 -10.42 8.03 -16.73
N MET A 183 -10.38 6.74 -16.42
CA MET A 183 -11.51 6.04 -15.79
C MET A 183 -11.89 6.61 -14.43
N ASN A 184 -10.92 7.03 -13.61
CA ASN A 184 -11.19 7.68 -12.33
C ASN A 184 -11.93 9.03 -12.47
N LYS A 185 -11.81 9.70 -13.63
CA LYS A 185 -12.58 10.93 -13.93
C LYS A 185 -13.97 10.63 -14.49
N LEU A 186 -14.12 9.51 -15.20
CA LEU A 186 -15.35 9.16 -15.92
C LEU A 186 -16.33 8.32 -15.09
N THR A 187 -15.85 7.67 -14.03
CA THR A 187 -16.59 6.63 -13.30
C THR A 187 -16.44 6.76 -11.79
N ASN A 188 -17.32 6.08 -11.05
CA ASN A 188 -17.23 5.96 -9.59
C ASN A 188 -17.53 4.52 -9.14
N ASP A 189 -17.36 4.25 -7.84
CA ASP A 189 -17.51 2.90 -7.28
C ASP A 189 -18.94 2.35 -7.29
N GLY A 190 -19.96 3.22 -7.34
CA GLY A 190 -21.37 2.83 -7.43
C GLY A 190 -21.79 2.38 -8.84
N MET A 191 -21.00 2.64 -9.87
CA MET A 191 -21.32 2.20 -11.23
C MET A 191 -21.04 0.71 -11.44
N SER A 192 -22.00 0.01 -12.03
CA SER A 192 -21.80 -1.34 -12.56
C SER A 192 -20.72 -1.36 -13.65
N ARG A 193 -20.13 -2.54 -13.85
CA ARG A 193 -19.11 -2.75 -14.90
C ARG A 193 -19.59 -2.32 -16.30
N LYS A 194 -20.88 -2.52 -16.63
CA LYS A 194 -21.47 -2.11 -17.92
C LYS A 194 -21.64 -0.58 -18.02
N GLN A 195 -22.03 0.08 -16.93
CA GLN A 195 -22.11 1.54 -16.87
C GLN A 195 -20.73 2.17 -17.04
N LYS A 196 -19.71 1.64 -16.36
CA LYS A 196 -18.31 2.07 -16.53
C LYS A 196 -17.84 1.91 -17.97
N LEU A 197 -18.15 0.76 -18.60
CA LEU A 197 -17.84 0.51 -20.00
C LEU A 197 -18.50 1.54 -20.92
N ARG A 198 -19.77 1.87 -20.70
CA ARG A 198 -20.50 2.88 -21.47
C ARG A 198 -19.90 4.28 -21.33
N LYS A 199 -19.48 4.68 -20.13
CA LYS A 199 -18.80 5.98 -19.93
C LYS A 199 -17.47 6.05 -20.68
N CYS A 200 -16.68 4.96 -20.67
CA CYS A 200 -15.43 4.90 -21.42
C CYS A 200 -15.67 4.95 -22.94
N PHE A 201 -16.73 4.28 -23.42
CA PHE A 201 -17.13 4.32 -24.81
C PHE A 201 -17.54 5.73 -25.27
N GLN A 202 -18.40 6.40 -24.49
CA GLN A 202 -18.82 7.79 -24.74
C GLN A 202 -17.64 8.76 -24.72
N TYR A 203 -16.66 8.54 -23.83
CA TYR A 203 -15.42 9.29 -23.85
C TYR A 203 -14.70 9.16 -25.19
N CYS A 204 -14.51 7.94 -25.69
CA CYS A 204 -13.86 7.71 -26.99
C CYS A 204 -14.64 8.34 -28.15
N LEU A 205 -15.98 8.32 -28.13
CA LEU A 205 -16.82 8.91 -29.18
C LEU A 205 -16.75 10.43 -29.25
N SER A 206 -16.55 11.08 -28.10
CA SER A 206 -16.51 12.54 -28.00
C SER A 206 -15.13 13.15 -28.28
N ARG A 207 -14.17 12.33 -28.74
CA ARG A 207 -12.83 12.80 -29.11
C ARG A 207 -12.80 13.27 -30.57
N GLY A 208 -11.84 14.14 -30.91
CA GLY A 208 -11.73 14.70 -32.25
C GLY A 208 -11.36 13.66 -33.33
N TRP A 209 -11.83 13.87 -34.55
CA TRP A 209 -11.44 13.04 -35.69
C TRP A 209 -10.09 13.51 -36.28
N GLN A 210 -9.22 12.57 -36.61
CA GLN A 210 -7.96 12.83 -37.33
C GLN A 210 -7.66 11.68 -38.29
N ALA A 211 -7.98 11.85 -39.58
CA ALA A 211 -7.82 10.79 -40.59
C ALA A 211 -6.36 10.28 -40.72
N SER A 212 -5.36 11.14 -40.52
CA SER A 212 -3.94 10.76 -40.59
C SER A 212 -3.41 10.01 -39.35
N ALA A 213 -4.27 9.73 -38.37
CA ALA A 213 -3.88 9.05 -37.13
C ALA A 213 -3.82 7.52 -37.24
N GLU A 214 -4.18 6.93 -38.39
CA GLU A 214 -4.17 5.47 -38.57
C GLU A 214 -2.78 4.87 -38.25
N PRO A 215 -2.70 3.79 -37.44
CA PRO A 215 -1.42 3.19 -37.12
C PRO A 215 -0.77 2.56 -38.36
N LYS A 216 0.45 2.99 -38.69
CA LYS A 216 1.24 2.41 -39.80
C LYS A 216 1.77 1.00 -39.49
N ASP A 217 1.64 0.56 -38.25
CA ASP A 217 2.22 -0.66 -37.70
C ASP A 217 1.15 -1.68 -37.27
N ILE A 218 -0.06 -1.61 -37.82
CA ILE A 218 -1.15 -2.57 -37.54
C ILE A 218 -0.63 -4.00 -37.67
N GLY A 219 -0.85 -4.81 -36.63
CA GLY A 219 -0.41 -6.20 -36.54
C GLY A 219 0.99 -6.42 -35.96
N LYS A 220 1.84 -5.39 -35.88
CA LYS A 220 3.19 -5.50 -35.29
C LYS A 220 3.14 -5.57 -33.77
N LYS A 221 4.13 -6.21 -33.14
CA LYS A 221 4.20 -6.33 -31.66
C LYS A 221 3.99 -4.98 -30.95
N GLY A 222 2.98 -4.91 -30.09
CA GLY A 222 2.64 -3.73 -29.27
C GLY A 222 1.90 -2.60 -29.98
N TRP A 223 1.43 -2.78 -31.23
CA TRP A 223 0.80 -1.72 -32.02
C TRP A 223 -0.49 -1.18 -31.38
N MET A 224 -1.36 -2.06 -30.86
CA MET A 224 -2.61 -1.65 -30.22
C MET A 224 -2.36 -0.78 -28.98
N GLN A 225 -1.33 -1.11 -28.19
CA GLN A 225 -0.97 -0.35 -26.99
C GLN A 225 -0.47 1.05 -27.36
N ARG A 226 0.39 1.16 -28.39
CA ARG A 226 0.85 2.46 -28.92
C ARG A 226 -0.31 3.28 -29.48
N CYS A 227 -1.20 2.65 -30.23
CA CYS A 227 -2.39 3.28 -30.81
C CYS A 227 -3.34 3.80 -29.71
N ALA A 228 -3.68 2.95 -28.74
CA ALA A 228 -4.53 3.31 -27.60
C ALA A 228 -3.93 4.45 -26.78
N LEU A 229 -2.62 4.39 -26.47
CA LEU A 229 -1.94 5.42 -25.69
C LEU A 229 -1.96 6.76 -26.43
N ARG A 230 -1.73 6.75 -27.74
CA ARG A 230 -1.79 7.94 -28.59
C ARG A 230 -3.18 8.55 -28.59
N MET A 231 -4.23 7.75 -28.77
CA MET A 231 -5.61 8.21 -28.74
C MET A 231 -5.99 8.84 -27.40
N ILE A 232 -5.63 8.19 -26.28
CA ILE A 232 -5.97 8.67 -24.94
C ILE A 232 -5.20 9.95 -24.58
N THR A 233 -3.95 10.09 -25.04
CA THR A 233 -3.11 11.27 -24.73
C THR A 233 -3.39 12.46 -25.63
N ARG A 234 -3.65 12.23 -26.94
CA ARG A 234 -3.93 13.31 -27.90
C ARG A 234 -5.39 13.71 -27.96
N GLU A 235 -6.29 12.86 -27.43
CA GLU A 235 -7.73 13.06 -27.44
C GLU A 235 -8.33 13.26 -28.84
N LYS A 236 -7.68 12.68 -29.86
CA LYS A 236 -8.12 12.64 -31.25
C LYS A 236 -7.54 11.43 -31.99
N GLY A 237 -8.25 10.95 -33.01
CA GLY A 237 -7.82 9.83 -33.82
C GLY A 237 -8.85 9.40 -34.88
N GLU A 238 -8.65 8.22 -35.46
CA GLU A 238 -9.60 7.58 -36.40
C GLU A 238 -10.17 6.26 -35.84
N CYS A 239 -10.78 5.42 -36.67
CA CYS A 239 -11.48 4.21 -36.24
C CYS A 239 -10.58 3.20 -35.50
N PHE A 240 -9.34 2.95 -35.96
CA PHE A 240 -8.41 2.09 -35.21
C PHE A 240 -8.00 2.73 -33.89
N SER A 241 -7.79 4.04 -33.88
CA SER A 241 -7.50 4.82 -32.66
C SER A 241 -8.60 4.67 -31.62
N PHE A 242 -9.85 4.84 -32.04
CA PHE A 242 -11.04 4.62 -31.21
C PHE A 242 -11.07 3.18 -30.68
N ALA A 243 -10.97 2.19 -31.57
CA ALA A 243 -11.11 0.79 -31.20
C ALA A 243 -10.01 0.34 -30.22
N CYS A 244 -8.76 0.76 -30.43
CA CYS A 244 -7.66 0.43 -29.53
C CYS A 244 -7.83 1.07 -28.15
N ALA A 245 -8.23 2.35 -28.08
CA ALA A 245 -8.48 3.01 -26.81
C ALA A 245 -9.64 2.36 -26.05
N PHE A 246 -10.75 2.09 -26.73
CA PHE A 246 -11.90 1.45 -26.12
C PHE A 246 -11.60 0.01 -25.68
N ALA A 247 -10.82 -0.75 -26.45
CA ALA A 247 -10.33 -2.06 -26.05
C ALA A 247 -9.47 -1.99 -24.78
N ALA A 248 -8.59 -1.00 -24.64
CA ALA A 248 -7.82 -0.83 -23.41
C ALA A 248 -8.70 -0.55 -22.18
N PHE A 249 -9.74 0.29 -22.32
CA PHE A 249 -10.73 0.52 -21.26
C PHE A 249 -11.53 -0.74 -20.92
N ALA A 250 -11.99 -1.48 -21.93
CA ALA A 250 -12.74 -2.71 -21.74
C ALA A 250 -11.89 -3.78 -21.03
N TYR A 251 -10.62 -3.92 -21.42
CA TYR A 251 -9.68 -4.82 -20.76
C TYR A 251 -9.45 -4.44 -19.29
N GLU A 252 -9.35 -3.15 -18.96
CA GLU A 252 -9.24 -2.69 -17.57
C GLU A 252 -10.45 -3.06 -16.71
N LEU A 253 -11.64 -3.03 -17.33
CA LEU A 253 -12.87 -3.45 -16.69
C LEU A 253 -13.01 -4.98 -16.59
N GLY A 254 -12.06 -5.76 -17.10
CA GLY A 254 -12.06 -7.22 -17.06
C GLY A 254 -12.85 -7.87 -18.19
N TYR A 255 -13.12 -7.17 -19.28
CA TYR A 255 -13.64 -7.78 -20.50
C TYR A 255 -12.51 -8.39 -21.34
N LYS A 256 -12.88 -9.17 -22.36
CA LYS A 256 -11.96 -9.75 -23.36
C LYS A 256 -12.20 -9.11 -24.74
N PRO A 257 -11.75 -7.86 -24.96
CA PRO A 257 -12.05 -7.13 -26.18
C PRO A 257 -11.19 -7.61 -27.36
N VAL A 258 -11.83 -7.62 -28.54
CA VAL A 258 -11.20 -7.91 -29.83
C VAL A 258 -11.40 -6.69 -30.72
N VAL A 259 -10.32 -6.09 -31.20
CA VAL A 259 -10.38 -5.05 -32.23
C VAL A 259 -10.52 -5.75 -33.58
N ARG A 260 -11.60 -5.48 -34.30
CA ARG A 260 -11.86 -5.99 -35.64
C ARG A 260 -11.79 -4.85 -36.63
N GLY A 261 -11.00 -4.98 -37.70
CA GLY A 261 -10.90 -3.91 -38.69
C GLY A 261 -10.21 -4.27 -39.99
N VAL A 262 -10.32 -3.36 -40.95
CA VAL A 262 -9.64 -3.33 -42.24
C VAL A 262 -8.96 -1.96 -42.36
N PRO A 263 -7.63 -1.90 -42.58
CA PRO A 263 -6.91 -0.64 -42.77
C PRO A 263 -7.55 0.23 -43.85
N LYS A 264 -7.59 1.55 -43.64
CA LYS A 264 -8.20 2.57 -44.50
C LYS A 264 -9.72 2.44 -44.72
N VAL A 265 -10.37 1.49 -44.06
CA VAL A 265 -11.81 1.24 -44.20
C VAL A 265 -12.53 1.50 -42.88
N HIS A 266 -12.34 0.63 -41.88
CA HIS A 266 -13.03 0.74 -40.60
C HIS A 266 -12.45 -0.18 -39.53
N ALA A 267 -12.64 0.18 -38.26
CA ALA A 267 -12.34 -0.69 -37.12
C ALA A 267 -13.29 -0.44 -35.94
N TYR A 268 -13.66 -1.51 -35.25
CA TYR A 268 -14.52 -1.48 -34.07
C TYR A 268 -14.13 -2.57 -33.06
N VAL A 269 -14.80 -2.62 -31.91
CA VAL A 269 -14.49 -3.61 -30.85
C VAL A 269 -15.62 -4.63 -30.70
N LEU A 270 -15.25 -5.90 -30.59
CA LEU A 270 -16.12 -7.00 -30.23
C LEU A 270 -15.90 -7.40 -28.76
N ILE A 271 -16.98 -7.53 -27.99
CA ILE A 271 -16.97 -8.03 -26.62
C ILE A 271 -18.16 -8.98 -26.44
N GLY A 272 -17.88 -10.27 -26.20
CA GLY A 272 -18.93 -11.27 -25.95
C GLY A 272 -19.94 -11.37 -27.08
N GLY A 273 -19.49 -11.37 -28.35
CA GLY A 273 -20.35 -11.44 -29.53
C GLY A 273 -21.03 -10.13 -29.93
N LYS A 274 -20.96 -9.07 -29.11
CA LYS A 274 -21.56 -7.76 -29.41
C LYS A 274 -20.52 -6.77 -29.94
N ALA A 275 -20.94 -5.92 -30.88
CA ALA A 275 -20.12 -4.90 -31.48
C ALA A 275 -20.28 -3.53 -30.81
N TYR A 276 -19.16 -2.85 -30.66
CA TYR A 276 -19.03 -1.52 -30.08
C TYR A 276 -18.29 -0.67 -31.10
N ASP A 277 -19.07 0.08 -31.86
CA ASP A 277 -18.69 0.71 -33.12
C ASP A 277 -18.88 2.22 -33.01
N ASN A 278 -17.90 3.02 -33.43
CA ASN A 278 -18.06 4.47 -33.52
C ASN A 278 -19.01 4.89 -34.65
N MET A 279 -19.39 3.96 -35.53
CA MET A 279 -20.33 4.12 -36.63
C MET A 279 -21.50 3.13 -36.51
N GLY A 280 -22.74 3.54 -36.85
CA GLY A 280 -23.91 2.64 -36.80
C GLY A 280 -24.41 2.34 -35.38
N ALA A 281 -24.85 1.10 -35.09
CA ALA A 281 -25.36 0.70 -33.77
C ALA A 281 -24.23 0.70 -32.71
N ARG A 282 -24.07 1.85 -32.06
CA ARG A 282 -22.78 2.21 -31.45
C ARG A 282 -22.37 1.34 -30.26
N PHE A 283 -23.29 0.93 -29.39
CA PHE A 283 -22.94 0.29 -28.11
C PHE A 283 -23.62 -1.06 -27.90
N GLY A 284 -22.93 -2.13 -28.26
CA GLY A 284 -23.39 -3.50 -28.05
C GLY A 284 -24.42 -3.98 -29.08
N GLY A 285 -24.26 -3.58 -30.34
CA GLY A 285 -25.11 -3.98 -31.46
C GLY A 285 -24.58 -5.18 -32.23
N SER A 286 -25.17 -5.43 -33.40
CA SER A 286 -24.73 -6.46 -34.35
C SER A 286 -23.40 -6.08 -35.01
N ALA A 287 -22.57 -7.07 -35.28
CA ALA A 287 -21.28 -6.88 -35.95
C ALA A 287 -21.48 -6.39 -37.39
N ARG A 288 -20.74 -5.33 -37.77
CA ARG A 288 -20.69 -4.87 -39.16
C ARG A 288 -19.94 -5.87 -40.02
N ASN A 289 -20.50 -6.21 -41.18
CA ASN A 289 -19.77 -6.97 -42.19
C ASN A 289 -18.68 -6.09 -42.83
N LEU A 290 -17.42 -6.44 -42.59
CA LEU A 290 -16.24 -5.76 -43.17
C LEU A 290 -15.59 -6.58 -44.30
N GLY A 291 -16.29 -7.59 -44.81
CA GLY A 291 -15.79 -8.48 -45.85
C GLY A 291 -14.69 -9.42 -45.36
N ARG A 292 -14.12 -10.18 -46.31
CA ARG A 292 -13.15 -11.26 -46.05
C ARG A 292 -11.77 -10.75 -45.60
N SER A 293 -11.45 -9.49 -45.88
CA SER A 293 -10.16 -8.87 -45.54
C SER A 293 -10.05 -8.42 -44.07
N ALA A 294 -11.16 -8.48 -43.32
CA ALA A 294 -11.20 -8.09 -41.92
C ALA A 294 -10.30 -8.96 -41.04
N LYS A 295 -9.56 -8.31 -40.15
CA LYS A 295 -8.66 -8.96 -39.19
C LYS A 295 -9.11 -8.68 -37.76
N ASP A 296 -8.96 -9.68 -36.91
CA ASP A 296 -9.28 -9.64 -35.49
C ASP A 296 -7.99 -9.61 -34.66
N TYR A 297 -7.91 -8.67 -33.71
CA TYR A 297 -6.77 -8.45 -32.83
C TYR A 297 -7.22 -8.44 -31.38
N ARG A 298 -6.82 -9.46 -30.61
CA ARG A 298 -7.16 -9.58 -29.18
C ARG A 298 -6.29 -8.66 -28.33
N PHE A 299 -6.90 -7.84 -27.48
CA PHE A 299 -6.17 -7.08 -26.45
C PHE A 299 -6.11 -7.91 -25.16
N ASN A 300 -5.01 -8.65 -24.97
CA ASN A 300 -4.88 -9.63 -23.89
C ASN A 300 -4.00 -9.20 -22.72
N THR A 301 -3.11 -8.21 -22.89
CA THR A 301 -2.24 -7.70 -21.83
C THR A 301 -1.93 -6.21 -22.05
N TRP A 302 -1.46 -5.52 -21.00
CA TRP A 302 -0.93 -4.15 -21.13
C TRP A 302 0.38 -4.10 -21.90
N GLY A 303 1.12 -5.22 -21.87
CA GLY A 303 2.26 -5.47 -22.73
C GLY A 303 1.85 -6.15 -24.03
N THR A 304 2.82 -6.73 -24.71
CA THR A 304 2.70 -7.14 -26.11
C THR A 304 1.59 -8.16 -26.35
N THR A 305 0.82 -7.94 -27.40
CA THR A 305 -0.17 -8.88 -27.94
C THR A 305 0.53 -9.90 -28.84
N GLN A 306 0.26 -11.19 -28.63
CA GLN A 306 0.60 -12.25 -29.58
C GLN A 306 0.03 -11.88 -30.95
N SER A 307 0.89 -11.75 -31.95
CA SER A 307 0.50 -11.78 -33.36
C SER A 307 0.17 -13.23 -33.71
N GLY A 308 -1.09 -13.60 -33.60
CA GLY A 308 -1.57 -14.91 -34.02
C GLY A 308 -2.97 -14.76 -34.56
N ARG A 309 -3.16 -15.16 -35.81
CA ARG A 309 -4.48 -15.33 -36.43
C ARG A 309 -5.32 -16.17 -35.46
N ILE A 310 -6.41 -15.62 -34.95
CA ILE A 310 -7.33 -16.38 -34.11
C ILE A 310 -7.97 -17.39 -35.07
N LYS A 311 -7.52 -18.65 -35.03
CA LYS A 311 -8.32 -19.74 -35.62
C LYS A 311 -9.66 -19.73 -34.88
N LYS A 312 -10.73 -19.76 -35.67
CA LYS A 312 -12.12 -19.71 -35.20
C LYS A 312 -12.36 -20.73 -34.10
#